data_AF-A0A7I9UVD1-F1
#
_entry.id   AF-A0A7I9UVD1-F1
#
_cell.length_a   1.000
_cell.length_b   1.000
_cell.length_c   1.000
_cell.angle_alpha   90.00
_cell.angle_beta   90.00
_cell.angle_gamma   90.00
#
_symmetry.space_group_name_H-M   'P 1'
#
loop_
_entity.id
_entity.type
_entity.pdbx_description
1 polymer ?
#
loop_
_entity_poly.entity_id
_entity_poly.type
_entity_poly.pdbx_seq_one_letter_code
_entity_poly.pdbx_strand_id
1 'polypeptide(L)'
;MKARGYEVYTFQSNDPKDPRNNPFVRIKSNAAKLGRWADVLSKSTGHQKFDVVSISQTGILTRYWLKYDGGQKLVRKAVIPSGMILGSPYQAQWLRQGKCPPTDRLQYLPPQYRGMNPTPACHEQAMGGADITALNTPTQALPGITYYNVTTLREEESAPFWINLMTGPGRYRNIVTQDLCPNDPVVHMTLNLLPSMQTLIDSLLRTGVPAMACLLPTSPAQKVRPLRTPPGIKLPAGTVMPREFAKYYR
;
A
#
# COMPACT_ATOMS: atom_id res chain seq x y z
N MET A 1 -4.79 8.65 -15.65
CA MET A 1 -6.15 8.07 -15.54
C MET A 1 -7.22 8.96 -16.16
N LYS A 2 -7.35 10.26 -15.85
CA LYS A 2 -8.32 11.15 -16.57
C LYS A 2 -8.22 11.08 -18.10
N ALA A 3 -7.00 11.14 -18.65
CA ALA A 3 -6.75 10.98 -20.09
C ALA A 3 -7.15 9.59 -20.66
N ARG A 4 -7.38 8.60 -19.79
CA ARG A 4 -7.89 7.28 -20.13
C ARG A 4 -9.40 7.20 -19.90
N GLY A 5 -10.13 8.31 -19.81
CA GLY A 5 -11.59 8.33 -19.71
C GLY A 5 -12.18 8.01 -18.32
N TYR A 6 -11.37 8.08 -17.26
CA TYR A 6 -11.89 7.94 -15.89
C TYR A 6 -12.28 9.29 -15.31
N GLU A 7 -13.40 9.30 -14.59
CA GLU A 7 -13.70 10.34 -13.62
C GLU A 7 -12.84 10.10 -12.37
N VAL A 8 -11.91 11.01 -12.07
CA VAL A 8 -10.87 10.81 -11.04
C VAL A 8 -11.00 11.84 -9.94
N TYR A 9 -11.08 11.32 -8.72
CA TYR A 9 -11.09 12.07 -7.46
C TYR A 9 -9.86 11.73 -6.63
N THR A 10 -9.25 12.74 -6.00
CA THR A 10 -8.03 12.57 -5.21
C THR A 10 -8.26 13.02 -3.77
N PHE A 11 -7.93 12.14 -2.83
CA PHE A 11 -7.88 12.44 -1.40
C PHE A 11 -6.42 12.62 -0.98
N GLN A 12 -6.13 13.71 -0.27
CA GLN A 12 -4.80 13.99 0.28
C GLN A 12 -4.78 13.63 1.77
N SER A 13 -3.91 12.71 2.17
CA SER A 13 -3.70 12.31 3.57
C SER A 13 -2.84 13.29 4.37
N ASN A 14 -2.44 14.40 3.74
CA ASN A 14 -1.77 15.53 4.36
C ASN A 14 -2.59 16.81 4.11
N ASP A 15 -3.13 17.41 5.16
CA ASP A 15 -3.78 18.73 5.09
C ASP A 15 -2.97 19.73 5.92
N PRO A 16 -2.27 20.69 5.28
CA PRO A 16 -1.51 21.72 5.99
C PRO A 16 -2.35 22.56 6.95
N LYS A 17 -3.69 22.63 6.77
CA LYS A 17 -4.61 23.40 7.61
C LYS A 17 -5.16 22.60 8.79
N ASP A 18 -5.10 21.27 8.74
CA ASP A 18 -5.46 20.40 9.86
C ASP A 18 -4.27 19.54 10.24
N PRO A 19 -3.46 19.94 11.23
CA PRO A 19 -2.23 19.24 11.60
C PRO A 19 -2.46 17.82 12.10
N ARG A 20 -3.71 17.44 12.44
CA ARG A 20 -4.08 16.05 12.76
C ARG A 20 -4.19 15.18 11.50
N ASN A 21 -4.30 15.79 10.31
CA ASN A 21 -4.32 15.13 9.02
C ASN A 21 -2.91 15.06 8.44
N ASN A 22 -2.08 14.18 9.00
CA ASN A 22 -0.69 14.06 8.56
C ASN A 22 -0.27 12.58 8.55
N PRO A 23 0.42 12.12 7.48
CA PRO A 23 0.79 10.71 7.31
C PRO A 23 1.75 10.18 8.38
N PHE A 24 2.45 11.06 9.10
CA PHE A 24 3.38 10.71 10.17
C PHE A 24 2.77 10.82 11.57
N VAL A 25 1.58 11.42 11.71
CA VAL A 25 0.88 11.56 13.00
C VAL A 25 0.01 10.34 13.27
N ARG A 26 -1.05 10.12 12.48
CA ARG A 26 -2.01 9.01 12.71
C ARG A 26 -2.77 8.66 11.43
N ILE A 27 -2.58 7.44 10.94
CA ILE A 27 -3.22 6.88 9.74
C ILE A 27 -4.71 6.63 9.97
N LYS A 28 -5.11 6.10 11.14
CA LYS A 28 -6.53 5.86 11.45
C LYS A 28 -7.39 7.13 11.35
N SER A 29 -6.87 8.26 11.81
CA SER A 29 -7.58 9.54 11.69
C SER A 29 -7.72 10.00 10.24
N ASN A 30 -6.73 9.72 9.40
CA ASN A 30 -6.79 10.02 7.97
C ASN A 30 -7.77 9.09 7.25
N ALA A 31 -7.86 7.82 7.66
CA ALA A 31 -8.85 6.87 7.15
C ALA A 31 -10.29 7.31 7.47
N ALA A 32 -10.56 7.75 8.70
CA ALA A 32 -11.87 8.30 9.06
C ALA A 32 -12.24 9.57 8.27
N LYS A 33 -11.24 10.40 7.94
CA LYS A 33 -11.43 11.57 7.05
C LYS A 33 -11.73 11.15 5.62
N LEU A 34 -11.01 10.15 5.10
CA LEU A 34 -11.29 9.56 3.80
C LEU A 34 -12.73 9.01 3.76
N GLY A 35 -13.21 8.36 4.81
CA GLY A 35 -14.58 7.89 4.93
C GLY A 35 -15.62 8.99 4.75
N ARG A 36 -15.50 10.07 5.54
CA ARG A 36 -16.41 11.23 5.41
C ARG A 36 -16.34 11.89 4.03
N TRP A 37 -15.13 12.03 3.49
CA TRP A 37 -14.93 12.59 2.16
C TRP A 37 -15.58 11.72 1.08
N ALA A 38 -15.43 10.40 1.16
CA ALA A 38 -16.01 9.45 0.21
C ALA A 38 -17.54 9.40 0.30
N ASP A 39 -18.12 9.52 1.50
CA ASP A 39 -19.57 9.64 1.68
C ASP A 39 -20.12 10.92 1.04
N VAL A 40 -19.44 12.07 1.20
CA VAL A 40 -19.81 13.33 0.53
C VAL A 40 -19.66 13.19 -0.99
N LEU A 41 -18.55 12.61 -1.44
CA LEU A 41 -18.29 12.37 -2.86
C LEU A 41 -19.39 11.52 -3.50
N SER A 42 -19.76 10.40 -2.87
CA SER A 42 -20.85 9.53 -3.33
C SER A 42 -22.17 10.29 -3.49
N LYS A 43 -22.56 11.10 -2.51
CA LYS A 43 -23.79 11.90 -2.57
C LYS A 43 -23.74 12.96 -3.67
N SER A 44 -22.62 13.68 -3.79
CA SER A 44 -22.48 14.78 -4.75
C SER A 44 -22.40 14.32 -6.21
N THR A 45 -21.86 13.12 -6.45
CA THR A 45 -21.67 12.57 -7.80
C THR A 45 -22.78 11.61 -8.21
N GLY A 46 -23.55 11.08 -7.25
CA GLY A 46 -24.52 10.00 -7.49
C GLY A 46 -23.87 8.61 -7.64
N HIS A 47 -22.54 8.50 -7.60
CA HIS A 47 -21.85 7.22 -7.72
C HIS A 47 -22.01 6.38 -6.44
N GLN A 48 -22.55 5.17 -6.59
CA GLN A 48 -22.76 4.24 -5.47
C GLN A 48 -21.51 3.41 -5.13
N LYS A 49 -20.62 3.21 -6.11
CA LYS A 49 -19.41 2.37 -5.97
C LYS A 49 -18.24 2.97 -6.72
N PHE A 50 -17.10 3.05 -6.03
CA PHE A 50 -15.82 3.50 -6.56
C PHE A 50 -14.83 2.35 -6.72
N ASP A 51 -13.90 2.52 -7.65
CA ASP A 51 -12.63 1.80 -7.64
C ASP A 51 -11.59 2.68 -6.94
N VAL A 52 -10.77 2.09 -6.06
CA VAL A 52 -9.73 2.82 -5.33
C VAL A 52 -8.34 2.38 -5.78
N VAL A 53 -7.47 3.37 -6.00
CA VAL A 53 -6.03 3.16 -6.20
C VAL A 53 -5.29 3.83 -5.06
N SER A 54 -4.42 3.09 -4.38
CA SER A 54 -3.64 3.59 -3.24
C SER A 54 -2.25 2.96 -3.25
N ILE A 55 -1.25 3.65 -2.71
CA ILE A 55 0.15 3.24 -2.83
C ILE A 55 0.88 3.36 -1.49
N SER A 56 1.77 2.41 -1.20
CA SER A 56 2.64 2.47 -0.02
C SER A 56 1.81 2.60 1.26
N GLN A 57 2.10 3.59 2.11
CA GLN A 57 1.36 3.86 3.35
C GLN A 57 -0.15 4.05 3.13
N THR A 58 -0.57 4.61 1.99
CA THR A 58 -2.01 4.80 1.72
C THR A 58 -2.74 3.49 1.45
N GLY A 59 -2.02 2.37 1.24
CA GLY A 59 -2.59 1.03 1.28
C GLY A 59 -3.15 0.67 2.66
N ILE A 60 -2.38 0.93 3.73
CA ILE A 60 -2.83 0.75 5.12
C ILE A 60 -4.01 1.69 5.43
N LEU A 61 -3.90 2.96 5.03
CA LEU A 61 -4.99 3.94 5.19
C LEU A 61 -6.29 3.47 4.52
N THR A 62 -6.19 3.04 3.27
CA THR A 62 -7.34 2.52 2.50
C THR A 62 -7.95 1.33 3.22
N ARG A 63 -7.15 0.40 3.73
CA ARG A 63 -7.65 -0.78 4.45
C ARG A 63 -8.35 -0.43 5.76
N TYR A 64 -7.86 0.57 6.50
CA TYR A 64 -8.59 1.11 7.65
C TYR A 64 -9.95 1.66 7.24
N TRP A 65 -9.99 2.49 6.20
CA TRP A 65 -11.23 3.08 5.71
C TRP A 65 -12.23 2.00 5.27
N LEU A 66 -11.76 1.01 4.50
CA LEU A 66 -12.57 -0.11 4.06
C LEU A 66 -13.18 -0.86 5.25
N LYS A 67 -12.38 -1.13 6.29
CA LYS A 67 -12.78 -1.99 7.40
C LYS A 67 -13.62 -1.31 8.48
N TYR A 68 -13.29 -0.07 8.83
CA TYR A 68 -13.85 0.58 10.02
C TYR A 68 -14.65 1.84 9.68
N ASP A 69 -14.33 2.54 8.59
CA ASP A 69 -14.90 3.84 8.28
C ASP A 69 -15.84 3.81 7.06
N GLY A 70 -16.52 2.68 6.85
CA GLY A 70 -17.60 2.53 5.87
C GLY A 70 -17.15 2.38 4.42
N GLY A 71 -15.86 2.20 4.14
CA GLY A 71 -15.38 2.05 2.76
C GLY A 71 -15.83 0.75 2.08
N GLN A 72 -16.08 -0.34 2.84
CA GLN A 72 -16.50 -1.62 2.25
C GLN A 72 -17.80 -1.53 1.44
N LYS A 73 -18.77 -0.73 1.88
CA LYS A 73 -20.01 -0.49 1.13
C LYS A 73 -19.78 0.37 -0.11
N LEU A 74 -18.70 1.15 -0.20
CA LEU A 74 -18.45 2.10 -1.30
C LEU A 74 -17.45 1.61 -2.34
N VAL A 75 -16.71 0.53 -2.09
CA VAL A 75 -15.65 0.07 -3.02
C VAL A 75 -16.03 -1.22 -3.73
N ARG A 76 -15.66 -1.33 -5.01
CA ARG A 76 -15.76 -2.58 -5.81
C ARG A 76 -14.39 -3.23 -6.05
N LYS A 77 -13.36 -2.45 -6.44
CA LYS A 77 -11.98 -2.91 -6.62
C LYS A 77 -11.02 -2.01 -5.85
N ALA A 78 -9.97 -2.61 -5.29
CA ALA A 78 -8.86 -1.91 -4.67
C ALA A 78 -7.55 -2.32 -5.33
N VAL A 79 -6.92 -1.41 -6.08
CA VAL A 79 -5.60 -1.60 -6.68
C VAL A 79 -4.57 -0.97 -5.73
N ILE A 80 -3.71 -1.81 -5.14
CA ILE A 80 -2.82 -1.43 -4.04
C ILE A 80 -1.36 -1.79 -4.39
N PRO A 81 -0.63 -0.91 -5.12
CA PRO A 81 0.80 -1.05 -5.25
C PRO A 81 1.54 -0.84 -3.91
N SER A 82 2.36 -1.81 -3.52
CA SER A 82 3.25 -1.77 -2.35
C SER A 82 2.58 -1.39 -1.02
N GLY A 83 1.33 -1.84 -0.82
CA GLY A 83 0.46 -1.40 0.27
C GLY A 83 0.79 -1.85 1.69
N MET A 84 1.91 -2.54 1.92
CA MET A 84 2.34 -3.04 3.23
C MET A 84 1.25 -3.85 3.97
N ILE A 85 0.70 -4.87 3.31
CA ILE A 85 -0.36 -5.75 3.86
C ILE A 85 0.04 -6.36 5.20
N LEU A 86 1.31 -6.78 5.33
CA LEU A 86 1.87 -7.36 6.54
C LEU A 86 2.59 -6.34 7.43
N GLY A 87 2.42 -5.04 7.16
CA GLY A 87 3.13 -3.96 7.84
C GLY A 87 4.59 -3.84 7.42
N SER A 88 5.26 -2.83 7.94
CA SER A 88 6.64 -2.47 7.62
C SER A 88 7.65 -2.97 8.66
N PRO A 89 8.71 -3.65 8.23
CA PRO A 89 9.86 -3.96 9.08
C PRO A 89 10.61 -2.73 9.59
N TYR A 90 10.61 -1.61 8.84
CA TYR A 90 11.27 -0.36 9.24
C TYR A 90 10.64 0.18 10.53
N GLN A 91 9.32 0.41 10.53
CA GLN A 91 8.60 0.91 11.69
C GLN A 91 8.67 -0.06 12.88
N ALA A 92 8.62 -1.38 12.62
CA ALA A 92 8.81 -2.37 13.68
C ALA A 92 10.20 -2.27 14.34
N GLN A 93 11.26 -2.05 13.55
CA GLN A 93 12.61 -1.87 14.09
C GLN A 93 12.77 -0.54 14.82
N TRP A 94 12.29 0.57 14.25
CA TRP A 94 12.39 1.89 14.85
C TRP A 94 11.63 1.98 16.18
N LEU A 95 10.49 1.31 16.30
CA LEU A 95 9.78 1.18 17.59
C LEU A 95 10.65 0.48 18.64
N ARG A 96 11.28 -0.66 18.31
CA ARG A 96 12.21 -1.35 19.23
C ARG A 96 13.41 -0.49 19.63
N GLN A 97 13.81 0.43 18.77
CA GLN A 97 14.91 1.36 19.02
C GLN A 97 14.47 2.64 19.75
N GLY A 98 13.17 2.84 19.99
CA GLY A 98 12.64 4.08 20.56
C GLY A 98 12.85 5.31 19.66
N LYS A 99 12.93 5.13 18.34
CA LYS A 99 13.26 6.17 17.34
C LYS A 99 12.25 6.19 16.20
N CYS A 100 10.95 6.24 16.52
CA CYS A 100 9.91 6.20 15.49
C CYS A 100 8.94 7.39 15.59
N PRO A 101 8.99 8.35 14.67
CA PRO A 101 9.77 8.33 13.44
C PRO A 101 11.26 8.67 13.69
N PRO A 102 12.17 8.29 12.77
CA PRO A 102 13.57 8.66 12.88
C PRO A 102 13.77 10.18 12.68
N THR A 103 14.93 10.70 13.11
CA THR A 103 15.21 12.13 13.19
C THR A 103 15.00 12.88 11.87
N ASP A 104 15.40 12.27 10.75
CA ASP A 104 15.24 12.82 9.38
C ASP A 104 13.77 12.97 8.95
N ARG A 105 12.84 12.35 9.67
CA ARG A 105 11.39 12.41 9.40
C ARG A 105 10.64 13.36 10.34
N LEU A 106 11.28 13.86 11.40
CA LEU A 106 10.66 14.84 12.30
C LEU A 106 10.28 16.15 11.58
N GLN A 107 10.96 16.48 10.47
CA GLN A 107 10.61 17.63 9.63
C GLN A 107 9.21 17.53 8.98
N TYR A 108 8.68 16.32 8.81
CA TYR A 108 7.34 16.09 8.24
C TYR A 108 6.23 16.12 9.28
N LEU A 109 6.58 16.18 10.57
CA LEU A 109 5.60 16.36 11.65
C LEU A 109 5.28 17.84 11.84
N PRO A 110 4.00 18.19 12.03
CA PRO A 110 3.62 19.51 12.50
C PRO A 110 4.33 19.84 13.83
N PRO A 111 4.69 21.11 14.10
CA PRO A 111 5.52 21.50 15.25
C PRO A 111 5.07 20.92 16.59
N GLN A 112 3.76 20.92 16.85
CA GLN A 112 3.16 20.40 18.08
C GLN A 112 3.30 18.88 18.27
N TYR A 113 3.60 18.13 17.21
CA TYR A 113 3.79 16.67 17.25
C TYR A 113 5.26 16.27 17.23
N ARG A 114 6.22 17.20 17.09
CA ARG A 114 7.66 16.87 17.01
C ARG A 114 8.22 16.22 18.28
N GLY A 115 7.59 16.44 19.43
CA GLY A 115 7.93 15.78 20.70
C GLY A 115 7.32 14.38 20.85
N MET A 116 6.49 13.93 19.92
CA MET A 116 5.81 12.63 19.98
C MET A 116 6.71 11.53 19.43
N ASN A 117 7.20 10.65 20.31
CA ASN A 117 7.99 9.48 19.95
C ASN A 117 7.71 8.34 20.95
N PRO A 118 7.08 7.23 20.53
CA PRO A 118 6.67 6.93 19.16
C PRO A 118 5.39 7.65 18.70
N THR A 119 5.24 7.92 17.40
CA THR A 119 3.95 8.40 16.86
C THR A 119 2.94 7.25 16.67
N PRO A 120 1.63 7.52 16.72
CA PRO A 120 0.61 6.54 16.38
C PRO A 120 0.81 5.93 15.00
N ALA A 121 1.18 6.73 13.99
CA ALA A 121 1.46 6.21 12.64
C ALA A 121 2.58 5.16 12.62
N CYS A 122 3.55 5.23 13.54
CA CYS A 122 4.57 4.19 13.66
C CYS A 122 3.99 2.86 14.14
N HIS A 123 3.16 2.87 15.17
CA HIS A 123 2.45 1.67 15.63
C HIS A 123 1.54 1.09 14.54
N GLU A 124 0.81 1.97 13.85
CA GLU A 124 -0.17 1.59 12.83
C GLU A 124 0.46 0.97 11.57
N GLN A 125 1.76 1.16 11.34
CA GLN A 125 2.52 0.58 10.24
C GLN A 125 3.37 -0.63 10.64
N ALA A 126 3.65 -0.82 11.93
CA ALA A 126 4.65 -1.78 12.37
C ALA A 126 4.26 -3.22 12.05
N MET A 127 5.11 -3.92 11.29
CA MET A 127 4.98 -5.36 11.06
C MET A 127 4.92 -6.12 12.39
N GLY A 128 3.96 -7.05 12.50
CA GLY A 128 3.72 -7.83 13.71
C GLY A 128 3.06 -7.05 14.86
N GLY A 129 2.76 -5.76 14.66
CA GLY A 129 2.06 -4.93 15.64
C GLY A 129 0.56 -5.22 15.71
N ALA A 130 -0.06 -4.84 16.83
CA ALA A 130 -1.49 -5.07 17.09
C ALA A 130 -2.40 -4.46 16.01
N ASP A 131 -2.01 -3.31 15.45
CA ASP A 131 -2.76 -2.60 14.41
C ASP A 131 -2.81 -3.36 13.08
N ILE A 132 -1.67 -3.87 12.62
CA ILE A 132 -1.59 -4.69 11.40
C ILE A 132 -2.29 -6.03 11.60
N THR A 133 -2.12 -6.65 12.77
CA THR A 133 -2.85 -7.86 13.14
C THR A 133 -4.36 -7.61 13.10
N ALA A 134 -4.83 -6.54 13.75
CA ALA A 134 -6.24 -6.17 13.75
C ALA A 134 -6.77 -5.90 12.34
N LEU A 135 -6.00 -5.29 11.43
CA LEU A 135 -6.40 -5.12 10.03
C LEU A 135 -6.54 -6.46 9.29
N ASN A 136 -5.67 -7.42 9.57
CA ASN A 136 -5.62 -8.72 8.90
C ASN A 136 -6.57 -9.79 9.47
N THR A 137 -7.23 -9.54 10.61
CA THR A 137 -8.15 -10.49 11.27
C THR A 137 -9.63 -10.10 11.09
N PRO A 138 -10.55 -11.00 10.66
CA PRO A 138 -10.34 -12.42 10.41
C PRO A 138 -9.74 -12.73 9.03
N THR A 139 -9.74 -11.77 8.11
CA THR A 139 -9.15 -11.91 6.78
C THR A 139 -8.46 -10.62 6.33
N GLN A 140 -7.46 -10.77 5.46
CA GLN A 140 -6.76 -9.66 4.83
C GLN A 140 -7.61 -8.97 3.74
N ALA A 141 -8.54 -9.72 3.11
CA ALA A 141 -9.39 -9.27 2.02
C ALA A 141 -10.87 -9.30 2.45
N LEU A 142 -11.49 -8.13 2.59
CA LEU A 142 -12.88 -8.03 3.02
C LEU A 142 -13.86 -8.56 1.94
N PRO A 143 -14.98 -9.19 2.34
CA PRO A 143 -16.02 -9.61 1.41
C PRO A 143 -16.56 -8.48 0.54
N GLY A 144 -16.92 -8.78 -0.70
CA GLY A 144 -17.54 -7.82 -1.63
C GLY A 144 -16.57 -6.90 -2.38
N ILE A 145 -15.26 -7.02 -2.13
CA ILE A 145 -14.21 -6.23 -2.81
C ILE A 145 -13.24 -7.17 -3.53
N THR A 146 -12.84 -6.81 -4.75
CA THR A 146 -11.72 -7.46 -5.45
C THR A 146 -10.43 -6.66 -5.24
N TYR A 147 -9.41 -7.27 -4.64
CA TYR A 147 -8.13 -6.62 -4.40
C TYR A 147 -7.09 -6.98 -5.47
N TYR A 148 -6.28 -6.02 -5.88
CA TYR A 148 -5.12 -6.22 -6.73
C TYR A 148 -3.90 -5.69 -6.02
N ASN A 149 -3.12 -6.57 -5.40
CA ASN A 149 -1.89 -6.19 -4.72
C ASN A 149 -0.74 -6.26 -5.71
N VAL A 150 -0.11 -5.13 -5.98
CA VAL A 150 0.97 -5.03 -6.96
C VAL A 150 2.28 -4.77 -6.20
N THR A 151 3.37 -5.41 -6.59
CA THR A 151 4.69 -5.17 -6.02
C THR A 151 5.77 -5.41 -7.07
N THR A 152 6.98 -4.95 -6.80
CA THR A 152 8.16 -5.22 -7.61
C THR A 152 9.17 -6.05 -6.81
N LEU A 153 9.92 -6.93 -7.48
CA LEU A 153 11.08 -7.62 -6.90
C LEU A 153 12.21 -6.65 -6.53
N ARG A 154 12.17 -5.42 -7.06
CA ARG A 154 13.13 -4.35 -6.75
C ARG A 154 12.69 -3.46 -5.59
N GLU A 155 11.70 -3.88 -4.79
CA GLU A 155 11.22 -3.11 -3.64
C GLU A 155 12.32 -2.87 -2.61
N GLU A 156 12.46 -1.61 -2.20
CA GLU A 156 13.45 -1.09 -1.27
C GLU A 156 12.84 -0.45 -0.01
N GLU A 157 11.60 0.06 -0.08
CA GLU A 157 10.92 0.75 1.02
C GLU A 157 9.86 -0.15 1.67
N SER A 158 9.02 -0.80 0.86
CA SER A 158 8.07 -1.81 1.34
C SER A 158 8.67 -3.20 1.15
N ALA A 159 9.91 -3.37 1.60
CA ALA A 159 10.67 -4.59 1.43
C ALA A 159 10.62 -5.49 2.68
N PRO A 160 10.68 -6.82 2.54
CA PRO A 160 10.74 -7.57 1.27
C PRO A 160 9.43 -7.49 0.47
N PHE A 161 9.49 -7.65 -0.86
CA PHE A 161 8.32 -7.47 -1.75
C PHE A 161 7.04 -8.22 -1.30
N TRP A 162 7.20 -9.40 -0.67
CA TRP A 162 6.08 -10.25 -0.27
C TRP A 162 5.25 -9.68 0.88
N ILE A 163 5.73 -8.66 1.62
CA ILE A 163 4.93 -7.99 2.67
C ILE A 163 3.74 -7.22 2.08
N ASN A 164 3.80 -6.95 0.77
CA ASN A 164 2.77 -6.23 0.02
C ASN A 164 1.68 -7.16 -0.52
N LEU A 165 1.80 -8.47 -0.33
CA LEU A 165 0.93 -9.47 -0.95
C LEU A 165 -0.01 -10.06 0.08
N MET A 166 -1.22 -10.39 -0.35
CA MET A 166 -2.23 -11.01 0.50
C MET A 166 -2.10 -12.54 0.54
N THR A 167 -2.51 -13.14 1.64
CA THR A 167 -2.65 -14.59 1.82
C THR A 167 -4.00 -14.92 2.47
N GLY A 168 -4.43 -16.18 2.37
CA GLY A 168 -5.67 -16.66 2.97
C GLY A 168 -6.91 -16.49 2.08
N PRO A 169 -8.13 -16.57 2.65
CA PRO A 169 -9.36 -16.53 1.86
C PRO A 169 -9.72 -15.09 1.42
N GLY A 170 -10.22 -14.94 0.20
CA GLY A 170 -10.77 -13.70 -0.29
C GLY A 170 -10.65 -13.55 -1.80
N ARG A 171 -11.20 -12.45 -2.33
CA ARG A 171 -11.11 -12.13 -3.76
C ARG A 171 -9.94 -11.18 -3.98
N TYR A 172 -8.76 -11.72 -4.25
CA TYR A 172 -7.59 -10.92 -4.55
C TYR A 172 -6.70 -11.54 -5.63
N ARG A 173 -5.87 -10.71 -6.27
CA ARG A 173 -4.78 -11.13 -7.14
C ARG A 173 -3.49 -10.44 -6.74
N ASN A 174 -2.47 -11.23 -6.44
CA ASN A 174 -1.12 -10.75 -6.18
C ASN A 174 -0.35 -10.69 -7.52
N ILE A 175 0.29 -9.56 -7.78
CA ILE A 175 0.97 -9.26 -9.04
C ILE A 175 2.38 -8.79 -8.72
N VAL A 176 3.36 -9.52 -9.24
CA VAL A 176 4.77 -9.11 -9.23
C VAL A 176 5.11 -8.56 -10.61
N THR A 177 5.57 -7.32 -10.71
CA THR A 177 5.74 -6.65 -12.01
C THR A 177 6.69 -7.40 -12.95
N GLN A 178 7.69 -8.10 -12.41
CA GLN A 178 8.63 -8.89 -13.20
C GLN A 178 8.01 -10.13 -13.86
N ASP A 179 6.83 -10.59 -13.40
CA ASP A 179 6.09 -11.66 -14.08
C ASP A 179 5.45 -11.18 -15.39
N LEU A 180 5.27 -9.86 -15.56
CA LEU A 180 4.69 -9.24 -16.76
C LEU A 180 5.78 -8.58 -17.62
N CYS A 181 6.62 -7.76 -16.99
CA CYS A 181 7.69 -7.00 -17.60
C CYS A 181 8.99 -7.22 -16.83
N PRO A 182 9.74 -8.30 -17.10
CA PRO A 182 10.92 -8.70 -16.31
C PRO A 182 12.03 -7.64 -16.30
N ASN A 183 12.12 -6.85 -17.36
CA ASN A 183 13.18 -5.87 -17.56
C ASN A 183 12.80 -4.47 -17.09
N ASP A 184 11.51 -4.17 -16.88
CA ASP A 184 11.07 -2.82 -16.53
C ASP A 184 11.65 -2.36 -15.18
N PRO A 185 12.11 -1.10 -15.08
CA PRO A 185 12.79 -0.56 -13.91
C PRO A 185 11.79 -0.07 -12.84
N VAL A 186 10.82 -0.91 -12.47
CA VAL A 186 9.86 -0.59 -11.42
C VAL A 186 10.53 -0.71 -10.05
N VAL A 187 10.55 0.39 -9.31
CA VAL A 187 11.01 0.52 -7.91
C VAL A 187 9.93 1.26 -7.11
N HIS A 188 10.06 1.37 -5.78
CA HIS A 188 9.01 1.96 -4.94
C HIS A 188 8.56 3.35 -5.43
N MET A 189 9.54 4.21 -5.72
CA MET A 189 9.30 5.61 -6.11
C MET A 189 8.66 5.77 -7.50
N THR A 190 8.64 4.72 -8.32
CA THR A 190 8.18 4.80 -9.70
C THR A 190 6.83 4.09 -9.92
N LEU A 191 6.24 3.51 -8.87
CA LEU A 191 4.96 2.78 -8.91
C LEU A 191 3.78 3.60 -9.43
N ASN A 192 3.76 4.91 -9.20
CA ASN A 192 2.73 5.83 -9.70
C ASN A 192 3.13 6.60 -10.97
N LEU A 193 4.38 6.47 -11.41
CA LEU A 193 4.95 7.31 -12.46
C LEU A 193 5.09 6.55 -13.78
N LEU A 194 5.59 5.30 -13.74
CA LEU A 194 5.94 4.59 -14.97
C LEU A 194 4.72 4.35 -15.86
N PRO A 195 4.82 4.61 -17.18
CA PRO A 195 3.75 4.32 -18.12
C PRO A 195 3.30 2.85 -18.07
N SER A 196 4.24 1.91 -17.88
CA SER A 196 3.91 0.50 -17.74
C SER A 196 3.04 0.23 -16.51
N MET A 197 3.36 0.81 -15.35
CA MET A 197 2.49 0.77 -14.16
C MET A 197 1.11 1.42 -14.41
N GLN A 198 1.06 2.53 -15.15
CA GLN A 198 -0.22 3.15 -15.50
C GLN A 198 -1.09 2.25 -16.38
N THR A 199 -0.50 1.53 -17.34
CA THR A 199 -1.25 0.55 -18.16
C THR A 199 -1.72 -0.65 -17.34
N LEU A 200 -0.90 -1.11 -16.39
CA LEU A 200 -1.30 -2.16 -15.46
C LEU A 200 -2.50 -1.71 -14.62
N ILE A 201 -2.43 -0.54 -13.99
CA ILE A 201 -3.54 0.00 -13.18
C ILE A 201 -4.81 0.13 -14.04
N ASP A 202 -4.71 0.70 -15.24
CA ASP A 202 -5.84 0.81 -16.16
C ASP A 202 -6.45 -0.55 -16.51
N SER A 203 -5.62 -1.56 -16.81
CA SER A 203 -6.09 -2.90 -17.14
C SER A 203 -6.85 -3.55 -15.97
N LEU A 204 -6.33 -3.42 -14.74
CA LEU A 204 -6.98 -3.92 -13.53
C LEU A 204 -8.31 -3.23 -13.25
N LEU A 205 -8.37 -1.90 -13.44
CA LEU A 205 -9.59 -1.12 -13.28
C LEU A 205 -10.64 -1.48 -14.34
N ARG A 206 -10.27 -1.64 -15.62
CA ARG A 206 -11.21 -1.98 -16.70
C ARG A 206 -11.67 -3.42 -16.66
N THR A 207 -10.74 -4.35 -16.84
CA THR A 207 -11.06 -5.77 -17.09
C THR A 207 -10.80 -6.63 -15.86
N GLY A 208 -9.92 -6.17 -14.96
CA GLY A 208 -9.45 -6.98 -13.84
C GLY A 208 -8.43 -8.05 -14.24
N VAL A 209 -8.04 -8.10 -15.51
CA VAL A 209 -6.97 -8.95 -16.03
C VAL A 209 -5.67 -8.14 -16.01
N PRO A 210 -4.58 -8.60 -15.39
CA PRO A 210 -3.31 -7.89 -15.42
C PRO A 210 -2.73 -7.88 -16.84
N ALA A 211 -2.54 -6.69 -17.39
CA ALA A 211 -1.75 -6.48 -18.60
C ALA A 211 -0.92 -5.20 -18.42
N MET A 212 0.37 -5.30 -18.71
CA MET A 212 1.34 -4.22 -18.53
C MET A 212 2.06 -4.01 -19.86
N ALA A 213 1.99 -2.80 -20.42
CA ALA A 213 2.77 -2.45 -21.61
C ALA A 213 4.20 -2.13 -21.16
N CYS A 214 5.12 -3.06 -21.40
CA CYS A 214 6.50 -2.93 -20.94
C CYS A 214 7.21 -1.76 -21.61
N LEU A 215 8.02 -1.03 -20.83
CA LEU A 215 8.90 0.03 -21.34
C LEU A 215 10.12 -0.54 -22.04
N LEU A 216 10.61 -1.67 -21.54
CA LEU A 216 11.76 -2.37 -22.07
C LEU A 216 11.34 -3.70 -22.72
N PRO A 217 12.09 -4.20 -23.72
CA PRO A 217 11.84 -5.52 -24.31
C PRO A 217 11.81 -6.60 -23.22
N THR A 218 10.95 -7.60 -23.36
CA THR A 218 10.83 -8.69 -22.38
C THR A 218 11.88 -9.79 -22.54
N SER A 219 12.57 -9.83 -23.69
CA SER A 219 13.57 -10.84 -24.02
C SER A 219 14.93 -10.22 -24.38
N PRO A 220 16.05 -10.74 -23.86
CA PRO A 220 16.10 -11.77 -22.80
C PRO A 220 15.63 -11.20 -21.46
N ALA A 221 14.97 -12.02 -20.65
CA ALA A 221 14.49 -11.62 -19.33
C ALA A 221 15.65 -11.50 -18.32
N GLN A 222 15.75 -10.36 -17.64
CA GLN A 222 16.72 -10.12 -16.58
C GLN A 222 16.31 -10.86 -15.30
N LYS A 223 17.27 -11.58 -14.70
CA LYS A 223 17.08 -12.15 -13.36
C LYS A 223 17.21 -11.05 -12.30
N VAL A 224 16.10 -10.66 -11.69
CA VAL A 224 16.09 -9.75 -10.54
C VAL A 224 16.19 -10.56 -9.25
N ARG A 225 17.17 -10.24 -8.40
CA ARG A 225 17.29 -10.85 -7.06
C ARG A 225 16.58 -9.95 -6.05
N PRO A 226 15.42 -10.35 -5.50
CA PRO A 226 14.72 -9.53 -4.52
C PRO A 226 15.47 -9.45 -3.19
N LEU A 227 15.28 -8.32 -2.49
CA LEU A 227 15.79 -8.16 -1.14
C LEU A 227 15.15 -9.20 -0.19
N ARG A 228 15.97 -9.86 0.62
CA ARG A 228 15.49 -10.72 1.72
C ARG A 228 15.06 -9.91 2.93
N THR A 229 15.63 -8.73 3.09
CA THR A 229 15.33 -7.73 4.11
C THR A 229 15.82 -6.38 3.59
N PRO A 230 15.19 -5.25 3.95
CA PRO A 230 15.73 -3.94 3.60
C PRO A 230 17.12 -3.70 4.23
N PRO A 231 17.98 -2.87 3.60
CA PRO A 231 19.30 -2.56 4.14
C PRO A 231 19.24 -2.01 5.57
N GLY A 232 20.04 -2.57 6.49
CA GLY A 232 20.06 -2.14 7.89
C GLY A 232 18.82 -2.52 8.71
N ILE A 233 17.87 -3.27 8.15
CA ILE A 233 16.65 -3.70 8.84
C ILE A 233 16.69 -5.18 9.15
N LYS A 234 16.27 -5.53 10.37
CA LYS A 234 15.98 -6.90 10.81
C LYS A 234 14.46 -7.09 10.89
N LEU A 235 13.98 -8.12 10.18
CA LEU A 235 12.59 -8.57 10.30
C LEU A 235 12.26 -8.91 11.77
N PRO A 236 11.01 -8.69 12.24
CA PRO A 236 10.58 -9.16 13.54
C PRO A 236 10.83 -10.66 13.73
N ALA A 237 11.12 -11.08 14.96
CA ALA A 237 11.33 -12.50 15.28
C ALA A 237 10.09 -13.34 14.90
N GLY A 238 10.32 -14.54 14.36
CA GLY A 238 9.25 -15.42 13.89
C GLY A 238 8.59 -14.98 12.57
N THR A 239 9.07 -13.93 11.91
CA THR A 239 8.60 -13.56 10.58
C THR A 239 8.96 -14.65 9.57
N VAL A 240 7.93 -15.24 8.95
CA VAL A 240 8.09 -16.27 7.92
C VAL A 240 7.49 -15.76 6.62
N MET A 241 8.29 -15.79 5.54
CA MET A 241 7.78 -15.53 4.20
C MET A 241 6.74 -16.61 3.82
N PRO A 242 5.56 -16.22 3.31
CA PRO A 242 4.60 -17.18 2.79
C PRO A 242 5.19 -18.07 1.69
N ARG A 243 4.96 -19.39 1.78
CA ARG A 243 5.62 -20.40 0.92
C ARG A 243 5.36 -20.16 -0.57
N GLU A 244 4.20 -19.67 -0.93
CA GLU A 244 3.80 -19.35 -2.32
C GLU A 244 4.71 -18.30 -2.99
N PHE A 245 5.41 -17.48 -2.21
CA PHE A 245 6.35 -16.46 -2.72
C PHE A 245 7.82 -16.92 -2.72
N ALA A 246 8.12 -18.13 -2.23
CA ALA A 246 9.48 -18.64 -2.19
C ALA A 246 10.11 -18.83 -3.59
N LYS A 247 9.29 -19.01 -4.62
CA LYS A 247 9.74 -19.16 -6.02
C LYS A 247 10.59 -17.99 -6.51
N TYR A 248 10.37 -16.77 -5.99
CA TYR A 248 11.09 -15.57 -6.43
C TYR A 248 12.53 -15.46 -5.86
N TYR A 249 12.92 -16.35 -4.95
CA TYR A 249 14.28 -16.41 -4.39
C TYR A 249 15.13 -17.55 -4.96
N ARG A 250 14.61 -18.30 -5.95
CA ARG A 250 15.31 -19.41 -6.60
C ARG A 250 16.09 -18.92 -7.84
#